data_AF-A0A147JBW5-F1
#
_entry.id   AF-A0A147JBW5-F1
#
_cell.length_a   1.000
_cell.length_b   1.000
_cell.length_c   1.000
_cell.angle_alpha   90.00
_cell.angle_beta   90.00
_cell.angle_gamma   90.00
#
_symmetry.space_group_name_H-M   'P 1'
#
loop_
_entity.id
_entity.type
_entity.pdbx_description
1 polymer ?
#
loop_
_entity_poly.entity_id
_entity_poly.type
_entity_poly.pdbx_seq_one_letter_code
_entity_poly.pdbx_strand_id
1 'polypeptide(L)'
;MDSKMLARLGAIVFVAIAITATAIELTRKEDAPASSPVRTLQSETDPLREGQRRCQQLGEAAASDAECLRVWAETRDRFLRPSTAPTAPERR
;
A
#
# COMPACT_ATOMS: atom_id res chain seq x y z
N MET A 1 25.50 -16.68 -33.21
CA MET A 1 25.17 -15.72 -32.14
C MET A 1 26.49 -15.16 -31.62
N ASP A 2 26.68 -13.85 -31.71
CA ASP A 2 27.93 -13.20 -31.30
C ASP A 2 28.15 -13.36 -29.79
N SER A 3 29.10 -14.21 -29.42
CA SER A 3 29.50 -14.43 -28.01
C SER A 3 29.87 -13.12 -27.30
N LYS A 4 30.39 -12.16 -28.06
CA LYS A 4 30.70 -10.80 -27.59
C LYS A 4 29.45 -9.98 -27.25
N MET A 5 28.34 -10.15 -27.98
CA MET A 5 27.05 -9.52 -27.63
C MET A 5 26.46 -10.14 -26.36
N LEU A 6 26.52 -11.47 -26.23
CA LEU A 6 26.01 -12.16 -25.05
C LEU A 6 26.79 -11.77 -23.79
N ALA A 7 28.12 -11.65 -23.87
CA ALA A 7 28.94 -11.18 -22.77
C ALA A 7 28.61 -9.74 -22.35
N ARG A 8 28.38 -8.85 -23.33
CA ARG A 8 27.98 -7.46 -23.05
C ARG A 8 26.60 -7.39 -22.40
N LEU A 9 25.64 -8.18 -22.88
CA LEU A 9 24.30 -8.23 -22.31
C LEU A 9 24.34 -8.71 -20.85
N GLY A 10 25.10 -9.79 -20.58
CA GLY A 10 25.29 -10.29 -19.22
C GLY A 10 25.90 -9.24 -18.29
N ALA A 11 26.94 -8.53 -18.75
CA ALA A 11 27.55 -7.45 -17.98
C ALA A 11 26.58 -6.30 -17.67
N ILE A 12 25.77 -5.88 -18.65
CA ILE A 12 24.77 -4.82 -18.46
C ILE A 12 23.72 -5.24 -17.43
N VAL A 13 23.19 -6.46 -17.54
CA VAL A 13 22.19 -6.98 -16.60
C VAL A 13 22.76 -7.06 -15.18
N PHE A 14 24.00 -7.54 -15.03
CA PHE A 14 24.65 -7.62 -13.72
C PHE A 14 24.84 -6.23 -13.09
N VAL A 15 25.30 -5.25 -13.88
CA VAL A 15 25.46 -3.86 -13.42
C VAL A 15 24.11 -3.26 -13.02
N ALA A 16 23.05 -3.49 -13.80
CA ALA A 16 21.71 -3.02 -13.47
C ALA A 16 21.22 -3.60 -12.13
N ILE A 17 21.37 -4.91 -11.93
CA ILE A 17 21.01 -5.58 -10.65
C ILE A 17 21.81 -4.99 -9.48
N ALA A 18 23.11 -4.77 -9.65
CA ALA A 18 23.96 -4.21 -8.61
C ALA A 18 23.54 -2.78 -8.22
N ILE A 19 23.18 -1.94 -9.20
CA ILE A 19 22.66 -0.58 -8.97
C ILE A 19 21.31 -0.62 -8.24
N THR A 20 20.39 -1.50 -8.65
CA THR A 20 19.10 -1.64 -7.98
C THR A 20 19.26 -2.13 -6.55
N ALA A 21 20.14 -3.11 -6.30
CA ALA A 21 20.42 -3.59 -4.95
C ALA A 21 21.01 -2.49 -4.06
N THR A 22 21.98 -1.72 -4.56
CA THR A 22 22.55 -0.59 -3.80
C THR A 22 21.54 0.52 -3.56
N ALA A 23 20.68 0.84 -4.53
CA ALA A 23 19.61 1.79 -4.33
C ALA A 23 18.67 1.35 -3.19
N ILE A 24 18.24 0.08 -3.19
CA ILE A 24 17.40 -0.49 -2.12
C ILE A 24 18.10 -0.42 -0.77
N GLU A 25 19.39 -0.77 -0.69
CA GLU A 25 20.18 -0.73 0.56
C GLU A 25 20.28 0.69 1.14
N LEU A 26 20.47 1.68 0.26
CA LEU A 26 20.52 3.10 0.64
C LEU A 26 19.14 3.60 1.11
N THR A 27 18.07 3.27 0.38
CA THR A 27 16.70 3.60 0.81
C THR A 27 16.35 2.90 2.12
N ARG A 28 16.77 1.65 2.32
CA ARG A 28 16.56 0.89 3.58
C ARG A 28 17.29 1.49 4.78
N LYS A 29 18.43 2.14 4.56
CA LYS A 29 19.21 2.80 5.62
C LYS A 29 18.61 4.14 6.00
N GLU A 30 17.98 4.84 5.05
CA GLU A 30 17.09 5.97 5.35
C GLU A 30 15.78 5.52 6.02
N ASP A 31 15.24 4.37 5.60
CA ASP A 31 14.10 3.67 6.20
C ASP A 31 14.50 2.72 7.35
N ALA A 32 15.60 2.97 8.07
CA ALA A 32 15.76 2.37 9.40
C ALA A 32 14.64 2.97 10.24
N PRO A 33 13.54 2.24 10.50
CA PRO A 33 12.30 2.88 10.84
C PRO A 33 12.44 3.37 12.28
N ALA A 34 12.59 4.68 12.45
CA ALA A 34 11.98 5.34 13.59
C ALA A 34 10.51 4.92 13.50
N SER A 35 10.16 3.93 14.34
CA SER A 35 8.82 3.41 14.58
C SER A 35 7.80 4.44 14.12
N SER A 36 7.27 4.27 12.91
CA SER A 36 6.13 5.05 12.48
C SER A 36 5.14 4.89 13.63
N PRO A 37 4.54 5.97 14.19
CA PRO A 37 3.37 5.77 15.01
C PRO A 37 2.34 5.24 14.02
N VAL A 38 2.33 3.92 13.80
CA VAL A 38 1.15 3.20 13.38
C VAL A 38 0.14 3.72 14.36
N ARG A 39 -0.72 4.62 13.87
CA ARG A 39 -1.78 5.20 14.66
C ARG A 39 -2.68 4.02 14.96
N THR A 40 -2.36 3.32 16.03
CA THR A 40 -3.14 2.33 16.75
C THR A 40 -4.30 3.06 17.42
N LEU A 41 -5.07 3.80 16.62
CA LEU A 41 -6.51 3.62 16.63
C LEU A 41 -6.70 2.32 15.84
N GLN A 42 -6.45 1.13 16.40
CA GLN A 42 -7.42 0.47 17.27
C GLN A 42 -8.82 1.06 17.09
N SER A 43 -9.26 1.05 15.83
CA SER A 43 -10.67 0.95 15.47
C SER A 43 -11.11 -0.40 15.98
N GLU A 44 -11.49 -0.42 17.25
CA GLU A 44 -12.16 -1.51 17.94
C GLU A 44 -13.27 -2.00 17.00
N THR A 45 -13.04 -3.12 16.33
CA THR A 45 -14.02 -3.82 15.49
C THR A 45 -14.68 -2.95 14.40
N ASP A 46 -13.92 -2.44 13.43
CA ASP A 46 -14.57 -1.92 12.22
C ASP A 46 -15.07 -3.11 11.37
N PRO A 47 -16.38 -3.38 11.28
CA PRO A 47 -16.91 -4.52 10.52
C PRO A 47 -16.53 -4.45 9.03
N LEU A 48 -16.27 -3.23 8.54
CA LEU A 48 -15.72 -2.97 7.20
C LEU A 48 -14.37 -3.65 6.98
N ARG A 49 -13.53 -3.76 8.01
CA ARG A 49 -12.18 -4.34 7.89
C ARG A 49 -12.24 -5.85 7.71
N GLU A 50 -13.19 -6.51 8.36
CA GLU A 50 -13.45 -7.94 8.19
C GLU A 50 -13.99 -8.22 6.78
N GLY A 51 -14.96 -7.42 6.33
CA GLY A 51 -15.48 -7.47 4.96
C GLY A 51 -14.37 -7.29 3.92
N GLN A 52 -13.50 -6.29 4.11
CA GLN A 52 -12.36 -6.04 3.23
C GLN A 52 -11.40 -7.25 3.18
N ARG A 53 -11.06 -7.86 4.33
CA ARG A 53 -10.16 -9.02 4.36
C ARG A 53 -10.75 -10.21 3.61
N ARG A 54 -12.05 -10.49 3.78
CA ARG A 54 -12.73 -11.56 3.04
C ARG A 54 -12.67 -11.30 1.54
N CYS A 55 -12.96 -10.08 1.11
CA CYS A 55 -12.91 -9.70 -0.31
C CYS A 55 -11.49 -9.75 -0.88
N GLN A 56 -10.46 -9.46 -0.08
CA GLN A 56 -9.06 -9.63 -0.49
C GLN A 56 -8.69 -11.10 -0.68
N GLN A 57 -9.18 -11.99 0.17
CA GLN A 57 -8.93 -13.44 0.04
C GLN A 57 -9.59 -14.04 -1.21
N LEU A 58 -10.69 -13.45 -1.69
CA LEU A 58 -11.34 -13.82 -2.94
C LEU A 58 -10.57 -13.36 -4.19
N GLY A 59 -9.72 -12.34 -4.07
CA GLY A 59 -8.91 -11.83 -5.19
C GLY A 59 -9.76 -11.31 -6.34
N GLU A 60 -9.45 -11.74 -7.57
CA GLU A 60 -10.17 -11.31 -8.77
C GLU A 60 -11.68 -11.62 -8.72
N ALA A 61 -12.07 -12.74 -8.11
CA ALA A 61 -13.48 -13.14 -8.01
C ALA A 61 -14.34 -12.09 -7.29
N ALA A 62 -13.75 -11.34 -6.34
CA ALA A 62 -14.42 -10.25 -5.65
C ALA A 62 -14.87 -9.10 -6.56
N ALA A 63 -14.26 -8.94 -7.74
CA ALA A 63 -14.66 -7.91 -8.71
C ALA A 63 -16.07 -8.14 -9.27
N SER A 64 -16.55 -9.38 -9.24
CA SER A 64 -17.90 -9.76 -9.65
C SER A 64 -18.87 -10.01 -8.49
N ASP A 65 -18.39 -9.91 -7.25
CA ASP A 65 -19.17 -10.15 -6.04
C ASP A 65 -19.85 -8.86 -5.56
N ALA A 66 -21.18 -8.86 -5.53
CA ALA A 66 -21.97 -7.69 -5.18
C ALA A 66 -21.74 -7.20 -3.73
N GLU A 67 -21.42 -8.12 -2.81
CA GLU A 67 -21.14 -7.77 -1.42
C GLU A 67 -19.78 -7.07 -1.30
N CYS A 68 -18.77 -7.58 -2.02
CA CYS A 68 -17.44 -6.96 -2.05
C CYS A 68 -17.44 -5.58 -2.70
N LEU A 69 -18.20 -5.39 -3.77
CA LEU A 69 -18.38 -4.08 -4.39
C LEU A 69 -18.98 -3.06 -3.40
N ARG A 70 -19.95 -3.49 -2.58
CA ARG A 70 -20.56 -2.64 -1.54
C ARG A 70 -19.55 -2.26 -0.46
N VAL A 71 -18.75 -3.22 0.02
CA VAL A 71 -17.71 -2.98 1.04
C VAL A 71 -16.68 -1.96 0.55
N TRP A 72 -16.23 -2.06 -0.70
CA TRP A 72 -15.28 -1.09 -1.26
C TRP A 72 -15.87 0.30 -1.45
N ALA A 73 -17.12 0.40 -1.90
CA ALA A 73 -17.80 1.69 -2.03
C ALA A 73 -17.89 2.39 -0.66
N GLU A 74 -18.34 1.68 0.37
CA GLU A 74 -18.46 2.21 1.73
C GLU A 74 -17.10 2.60 2.34
N THR A 75 -16.06 1.81 2.08
CA THR A 75 -14.67 2.12 2.49
C THR A 75 -14.19 3.42 1.85
N ARG A 76 -14.39 3.55 0.53
CA ARG A 76 -14.01 4.73 -0.24
C ARG A 76 -14.75 5.97 0.28
N ASP A 77 -16.06 5.87 0.48
CA ASP A 77 -16.88 7.00 0.92
C ASP A 77 -16.48 7.47 2.33
N ARG A 78 -16.08 6.56 3.22
CA ARG A 78 -15.53 6.90 4.53
C ARG A 78 -14.18 7.58 4.44
N PHE A 79 -13.31 7.13 3.52
CA PHE A 79 -12.00 7.74 3.29
C PHE A 79 -12.11 9.14 2.70
N LEU A 80 -13.04 9.34 1.76
CA LEU A 80 -13.28 10.62 1.10
C LEU A 80 -14.13 11.59 1.95
N ARG A 81 -14.66 11.14 3.09
CA ARG A 81 -15.47 12.00 3.96
C ARG A 81 -14.62 13.17 4.47
N PRO A 82 -15.01 14.43 4.21
CA PRO A 82 -14.36 15.58 4.82
C PRO A 82 -14.45 15.42 6.34
N SER A 83 -13.31 15.53 7.03
CA SER A 83 -13.32 15.64 8.49
C SER A 83 -14.04 16.93 8.82
N THR A 84 -15.31 16.85 9.21
CA THR A 84 -16.03 17.97 9.79
C THR A 84 -15.33 18.27 11.10
N ALA A 85 -14.33 19.15 11.05
CA ALA A 85 -13.72 19.71 12.23
C ALA A 85 -14.88 20.22 13.12
N PRO A 86 -14.91 19.89 14.41
CA PRO A 86 -15.92 20.43 15.31
C PRO A 86 -15.85 21.95 15.19
N THR A 87 -16.95 22.59 14.82
CA THR A 87 -17.07 24.04 14.86
C THR A 87 -16.70 24.44 16.29
N ALA A 88 -15.59 25.16 16.44
CA ALA A 88 -15.11 25.57 17.76
C ALA A 88 -16.25 26.28 18.48
N PRO A 89 -16.51 26.00 19.77
CA PRO A 89 -17.61 26.60 20.48
C PRO A 89 -17.40 28.11 20.49
N GLU A 90 -18.37 28.82 19.90
CA GLU A 90 -18.45 30.27 19.90
C GLU A 90 -18.60 30.72 21.36
N ARG A 91 -17.47 31.09 21.98
CA ARG A 91 -17.46 31.67 23.32
C ARG A 91 -18.08 33.06 23.22
N ARG A 92 -19.29 33.21 23.75
CA ARG A 92 -19.92 34.48 24.07
C ARG A 92 -19.92 34.70 25.57
#